data_AF-N6TVD4-F1
#
_entry.id   AF-N6TVD4-F1
#
_cell.length_a   1.000
_cell.length_b   1.000
_cell.length_c   1.000
_cell.angle_alpha   90.00
_cell.angle_beta   90.00
_cell.angle_gamma   90.00
#
_symmetry.space_group_name_H-M   'P 1'
#
loop_
_entity.id
_entity.type
_entity.pdbx_description
1 polymer ?
#
loop_
_entity_poly.entity_id
_entity_poly.type
_entity_poly.pdbx_seq_one_letter_code
_entity_poly.pdbx_strand_id
1 'polypeptide(L)'
;MGFLFFAAVTGIGGGTLRDIILGRVPVFWVVNPTYVIICAIVGVLFFFTAHLFESRYRLLIWLDAVGLSAYCVMGAAKGMAATGSPTVAIVTGALTATFGGILRDLLANEPSVLLRPEIYVTAAIVGAGVFTAANTTMLPLYISAGLGVAAAFAVRGGALWFGWTFPTYHHKPGRHPDDVM
;
A
#
# COMPACT_ATOMS: atom_id res chain seq x y z
N MET A 1 9.28 -22.27 2.71
CA MET A 1 8.73 -21.62 3.92
C MET A 1 8.85 -20.10 3.88
N GLY A 2 10.03 -19.52 3.64
CA GLY A 2 10.18 -18.06 3.55
C GLY A 2 9.19 -17.37 2.60
N PHE A 3 9.08 -17.80 1.34
CA PHE A 3 8.13 -17.23 0.37
C PHE A 3 6.67 -17.24 0.83
N LEU A 4 6.22 -18.29 1.52
CA LEU A 4 4.87 -18.40 2.06
C LEU A 4 4.64 -17.39 3.19
N PHE A 5 5.62 -17.27 4.09
CA PHE A 5 5.60 -16.30 5.18
C PHE A 5 5.56 -14.86 4.63
N PHE A 6 6.44 -14.51 3.70
CA PHE A 6 6.43 -13.19 3.06
C PHE A 6 5.11 -12.90 2.32
N ALA A 7 4.60 -13.85 1.53
CA ALA A 7 3.34 -13.66 0.81
C ALA A 7 2.15 -13.45 1.76
N ALA A 8 2.10 -14.18 2.88
CA ALA A 8 1.07 -14.00 3.89
C ALA A 8 1.19 -12.65 4.61
N VAL A 9 2.39 -12.29 5.09
CA VAL A 9 2.60 -11.03 5.82
C VAL A 9 2.33 -9.82 4.92
N THR A 10 2.82 -9.83 3.68
CA THR A 10 2.60 -8.72 2.74
C THR A 10 1.16 -8.63 2.29
N GLY A 11 0.51 -9.75 1.96
CA GLY A 11 -0.87 -9.75 1.46
C GLY A 11 -1.91 -9.42 2.53
N ILE A 12 -1.68 -9.89 3.76
CA ILE A 12 -2.68 -9.84 4.85
C ILE A 12 -2.36 -8.76 5.88
N GLY A 13 -1.09 -8.36 6.03
CA GLY A 13 -0.63 -7.45 7.07
C GLY A 13 -1.31 -6.08 7.05
N GLY A 14 -1.41 -5.45 5.88
CA GLY A 14 -2.08 -4.15 5.74
C GLY A 14 -3.57 -4.20 6.10
N GLY A 15 -4.28 -5.24 5.64
CA GLY A 15 -5.69 -5.45 5.97
C GLY A 15 -5.91 -5.78 7.45
N THR A 16 -4.96 -6.46 8.08
CA THR A 16 -4.99 -6.78 9.52
C THR A 16 -4.87 -5.51 10.36
N LEU A 17 -3.91 -4.65 10.06
CA LEU A 17 -3.74 -3.37 10.76
C LEU A 17 -5.01 -2.51 10.64
N ARG A 18 -5.57 -2.42 9.42
CA ARG A 18 -6.83 -1.72 9.19
C ARG A 18 -7.96 -2.25 10.07
N ASP A 19 -8.17 -3.57 10.08
CA ASP A 19 -9.28 -4.17 10.81
C ASP A 19 -9.13 -3.95 12.32
N ILE A 20 -7.90 -4.01 12.86
CA ILE A 20 -7.62 -3.68 14.26
C ILE A 20 -7.94 -2.22 14.57
N ILE A 21 -7.48 -1.27 13.73
CA ILE A 21 -7.74 0.17 13.92
C ILE A 21 -9.25 0.46 13.89
N LEU A 22 -10.00 -0.23 13.03
CA LEU A 22 -11.45 -0.08 12.91
C LEU A 22 -12.23 -0.88 13.97
N GLY A 23 -11.55 -1.55 14.91
CA GLY A 23 -12.19 -2.37 15.94
C GLY A 23 -12.91 -3.62 15.40
N ARG A 24 -12.58 -4.06 14.17
CA ARG A 24 -13.15 -5.28 13.55
C ARG A 24 -12.33 -6.50 13.91
N VAL A 25 -12.65 -7.08 15.06
CA VAL A 25 -12.13 -8.38 15.51
C VAL A 25 -13.29 -9.39 15.60
N PRO A 26 -13.14 -10.64 15.09
CA PRO A 26 -11.95 -11.23 14.46
C PRO A 26 -11.62 -10.66 13.07
N VAL A 27 -10.33 -10.66 12.71
CA VAL A 27 -9.80 -10.10 11.46
C VAL A 27 -10.24 -10.90 10.22
N PHE A 28 -10.25 -10.26 9.04
CA PHE A 28 -10.88 -10.81 7.83
C PHE A 28 -10.41 -12.21 7.41
N TRP A 29 -9.13 -12.54 7.61
CA TRP A 29 -8.55 -13.83 7.23
C TRP A 29 -8.81 -14.94 8.26
N VAL A 30 -9.14 -14.58 9.50
CA VAL A 30 -9.63 -15.51 10.52
C VAL A 30 -11.09 -15.86 10.24
N VAL A 31 -11.88 -14.87 9.81
CA VAL A 31 -13.27 -15.09 9.40
C VAL A 31 -13.36 -15.91 8.13
N ASN A 32 -12.50 -15.65 7.15
CA ASN A 32 -12.47 -16.37 5.88
C ASN A 32 -11.05 -16.89 5.59
N PRO A 33 -10.77 -18.18 5.87
CA PRO A 33 -9.45 -18.79 5.64
C PRO A 33 -8.98 -18.77 4.18
N THR A 34 -9.89 -18.53 3.23
CA THR A 34 -9.57 -18.46 1.80
C THR A 34 -8.48 -17.43 1.50
N TYR A 35 -8.42 -16.32 2.25
CA TYR A 35 -7.37 -15.31 2.08
C TYR A 35 -5.96 -15.87 2.38
N VAL A 36 -5.82 -16.70 3.40
CA VAL A 36 -4.55 -17.37 3.75
C VAL A 36 -4.17 -18.39 2.68
N ILE A 37 -5.16 -19.14 2.18
CA ILE A 37 -4.95 -20.12 1.11
C ILE A 37 -4.48 -19.43 -0.18
N ILE A 38 -5.07 -18.29 -0.55
CA ILE A 38 -4.64 -17.49 -1.71
C ILE A 38 -3.19 -17.03 -1.52
N CYS A 39 -2.83 -16.49 -0.36
CA CYS A 39 -1.45 -16.11 -0.07
C CYS A 39 -0.48 -17.30 -0.17
N ALA A 40 -0.89 -18.48 0.29
CA ALA A 40 -0.08 -19.69 0.17
C ALA A 40 0.11 -20.10 -1.30
N ILE A 41 -0.96 -20.12 -2.09
CA ILE A 41 -0.90 -20.42 -3.54
C ILE A 41 0.03 -19.44 -4.24
N VAL A 42 -0.12 -18.13 -4.00
CA VAL A 42 0.75 -17.09 -4.57
C VAL A 42 2.20 -17.32 -4.14
N GLY A 43 2.47 -17.60 -2.86
CA GLY A 43 3.82 -17.89 -2.38
C GLY A 43 4.45 -19.12 -3.03
N VAL A 44 3.68 -20.19 -3.27
CA VAL A 44 4.15 -21.38 -4.01
C VAL A 44 4.45 -21.03 -5.47
N LEU A 45 3.56 -20.31 -6.14
CA LEU A 45 3.75 -19.88 -7.53
C LEU A 45 4.98 -19.00 -7.67
N PHE A 46 5.18 -18.04 -6.76
CA PHE A 46 6.38 -17.20 -6.75
C PHE A 46 7.64 -18.03 -6.50
N PHE A 47 7.62 -19.02 -5.62
CA PHE A 47 8.77 -19.90 -5.40
C PHE A 47 9.18 -20.64 -6.69
N PHE A 48 8.21 -21.21 -7.40
CA PHE A 48 8.50 -21.90 -8.66
C PHE A 48 8.87 -20.94 -9.79
N THR A 49 8.31 -19.74 -9.84
CA THR A 49 8.59 -18.81 -10.95
C THR A 49 9.80 -17.90 -10.66
N ALA A 50 10.31 -17.90 -9.42
CA ALA A 50 11.43 -17.05 -8.99
C ALA A 50 12.72 -17.27 -9.79
N HIS A 51 12.94 -18.47 -10.34
CA HIS A 51 14.15 -18.79 -11.11
C HIS A 51 14.08 -18.32 -12.57
N LEU A 52 12.89 -18.01 -13.11
CA LEU A 52 12.69 -17.68 -14.52
C LEU A 52 12.84 -16.17 -14.83
N PHE A 53 12.75 -15.31 -13.81
CA PHE A 53 12.76 -13.87 -14.00
C PHE A 53 14.17 -13.28 -13.77
N GLU A 54 14.82 -12.86 -14.85
CA GLU A 54 16.11 -12.15 -14.84
C GLU A 54 15.94 -10.65 -14.50
N SER A 55 14.79 -10.04 -14.82
CA SER A 55 14.44 -8.65 -14.49
C SER A 55 13.56 -8.54 -13.22
N ARG A 56 14.02 -9.16 -12.12
CA ARG A 56 13.27 -9.35 -10.85
C ARG A 56 12.68 -8.07 -10.25
N TYR A 57 13.45 -6.99 -10.33
CA TYR A 57 13.16 -5.78 -9.59
C TYR A 57 12.04 -4.93 -10.22
N ARG A 58 12.09 -4.73 -11.55
CA ARG A 58 11.12 -3.88 -12.25
C ARG A 58 9.71 -4.48 -12.22
N LEU A 59 9.58 -5.80 -12.42
CA LEU A 59 8.29 -6.49 -12.37
C LEU A 59 7.66 -6.38 -10.97
N LEU A 60 8.46 -6.59 -9.93
CA LEU A 60 7.98 -6.52 -8.54
C LEU A 60 7.44 -5.14 -8.21
N ILE A 61 8.12 -4.07 -8.63
CA ILE A 61 7.66 -2.69 -8.40
C ILE A 61 6.35 -2.37 -9.15
N TRP A 62 6.15 -2.90 -10.36
CA TRP A 62 4.89 -2.73 -11.08
C TRP A 62 3.75 -3.52 -10.45
N LEU A 63 3.99 -4.77 -10.04
CA LEU A 63 2.99 -5.57 -9.30
C LEU A 63 2.63 -4.91 -7.97
N ASP A 64 3.61 -4.31 -7.30
CA ASP A 64 3.42 -3.51 -6.09
C ASP A 64 2.56 -2.27 -6.35
N ALA A 65 2.78 -1.55 -7.46
CA ALA A 65 1.93 -0.43 -7.85
C ALA A 65 0.47 -0.84 -8.11
N VAL A 66 0.26 -2.00 -8.76
CA VAL A 66 -1.08 -2.57 -8.96
C VAL A 66 -1.71 -2.91 -7.60
N GLY A 67 -0.98 -3.61 -6.73
CA GLY A 67 -1.43 -3.92 -5.36
C GLY A 67 -1.81 -2.66 -4.59
N LEU A 68 -0.92 -1.68 -4.51
CA LEU A 68 -1.13 -0.38 -3.87
C LEU A 68 -2.45 0.27 -4.33
N SER A 69 -2.68 0.32 -5.65
CA SER A 69 -3.87 0.95 -6.22
C SER A 69 -5.17 0.24 -5.83
N ALA A 70 -5.17 -1.09 -5.78
CA ALA A 70 -6.35 -1.87 -5.37
C ALA A 70 -6.59 -1.80 -3.86
N TYR A 71 -5.53 -1.94 -3.05
CA TYR A 71 -5.64 -1.97 -1.59
C TYR A 71 -5.98 -0.60 -0.99
N CYS A 72 -5.59 0.52 -1.61
CA CYS A 72 -5.94 1.85 -1.09
C CYS A 72 -7.45 2.10 -1.20
N VAL A 73 -8.05 1.75 -2.33
CA VAL A 73 -9.49 1.83 -2.57
C VAL A 73 -10.25 0.86 -1.65
N MET A 74 -9.80 -0.39 -1.54
CA MET A 74 -10.44 -1.37 -0.66
C MET A 74 -10.40 -0.95 0.81
N GLY A 75 -9.27 -0.40 1.27
CA GLY A 75 -9.12 0.14 2.62
C GLY A 75 -10.05 1.33 2.84
N ALA A 76 -10.11 2.26 1.88
CA ALA A 76 -10.99 3.43 1.97
C ALA A 76 -12.47 3.05 1.97
N ALA A 77 -12.88 2.09 1.13
CA ALA A 77 -14.25 1.57 1.11
C ALA A 77 -14.64 0.98 2.48
N LYS A 78 -13.78 0.15 3.06
CA LYS A 78 -14.02 -0.45 4.38
C LYS A 78 -14.01 0.56 5.53
N GLY A 79 -13.14 1.57 5.46
CA GLY A 79 -13.06 2.66 6.44
C GLY A 79 -14.30 3.56 6.40
N MET A 80 -14.76 3.89 5.18
CA MET A 80 -15.99 4.66 4.99
C MET A 80 -17.22 3.87 5.45
N ALA A 81 -17.29 2.57 5.13
CA ALA A 81 -18.39 1.72 5.57
C ALA A 81 -18.40 1.49 7.09
N ALA A 82 -17.28 1.66 7.80
CA ALA A 82 -17.21 1.49 9.25
C ALA A 82 -17.55 2.77 10.01
N THR A 83 -17.11 3.93 9.51
CA THR A 83 -17.15 5.19 10.28
C THR A 83 -18.00 6.28 9.63
N GLY A 84 -18.35 6.15 8.35
CA GLY A 84 -18.99 7.21 7.57
C GLY A 84 -18.11 8.44 7.31
N SER A 85 -16.87 8.46 7.82
CA SER A 85 -15.99 9.62 7.75
C SER A 85 -15.06 9.56 6.54
N PRO A 86 -15.07 10.57 5.65
CA PRO A 86 -14.14 10.65 4.52
C PRO A 86 -12.67 10.68 4.96
N THR A 87 -12.37 11.36 6.08
CA THR A 87 -10.99 11.48 6.57
C THR A 87 -10.44 10.12 7.03
N VAL A 88 -11.24 9.37 7.79
CA VAL A 88 -10.88 8.02 8.24
C VAL A 88 -10.74 7.07 7.06
N ALA A 89 -11.60 7.19 6.06
CA ALA A 89 -11.51 6.40 4.83
C ALA A 89 -10.18 6.64 4.08
N ILE A 90 -9.77 7.90 3.90
CA ILE A 90 -8.48 8.21 3.24
C ILE A 90 -7.30 7.63 4.03
N VAL A 91 -7.27 7.84 5.35
CA VAL A 91 -6.19 7.35 6.22
C VAL A 91 -6.12 5.82 6.22
N THR A 92 -7.25 5.16 6.41
CA THR A 92 -7.30 3.68 6.42
C THR A 92 -6.97 3.09 5.05
N GLY A 93 -7.37 3.75 3.95
CA GLY A 93 -6.93 3.40 2.60
C GLY A 93 -5.42 3.46 2.45
N ALA A 94 -4.82 4.60 2.79
CA ALA A 94 -3.37 4.79 2.70
C ALA A 94 -2.60 3.78 3.56
N LEU A 95 -3.03 3.56 4.81
CA LEU A 95 -2.41 2.58 5.72
C LEU A 95 -2.52 1.15 5.18
N THR A 96 -3.70 0.73 4.73
CA THR A 96 -3.91 -0.63 4.21
C THR A 96 -2.98 -0.93 3.05
N ALA A 97 -2.83 0.03 2.14
CA ALA A 97 -2.09 -0.14 0.90
C ALA A 97 -0.57 -0.09 1.12
N THR A 98 -0.10 0.78 2.01
CA THR A 98 1.34 1.01 2.23
C THR A 98 1.95 0.00 3.20
N PHE A 99 1.21 -0.40 4.23
CA PHE A 99 1.75 -1.21 5.33
C PHE A 99 2.19 -2.61 4.89
N GLY A 100 1.52 -3.23 3.92
CA GLY A 100 1.93 -4.53 3.38
C GLY A 100 3.32 -4.49 2.73
N GLY A 101 3.57 -3.46 1.91
CA GLY A 101 4.88 -3.23 1.29
C GLY A 101 5.96 -2.86 2.30
N ILE A 102 5.63 -2.03 3.30
CA ILE A 102 6.57 -1.68 4.38
C ILE A 102 6.99 -2.93 5.17
N LEU A 103 6.04 -3.79 5.55
CA LEU A 103 6.34 -5.04 6.25
C LEU A 103 7.20 -5.99 5.41
N ARG A 104 6.90 -6.11 4.11
CA ARG A 104 7.69 -6.93 3.17
C ARG A 104 9.15 -6.53 3.23
N ASP A 105 9.41 -5.23 3.16
CA ASP A 105 10.76 -4.75 2.94
C ASP A 105 11.55 -4.66 4.25
N LEU A 106 10.90 -4.30 5.36
CA LEU A 106 11.48 -4.42 6.70
C LEU A 106 11.93 -5.86 6.99
N LEU A 107 11.12 -6.85 6.63
CA LEU A 107 11.46 -8.27 6.81
C LEU A 107 12.54 -8.74 5.84
N ALA A 108 12.62 -8.15 4.64
CA ALA A 108 13.67 -8.43 3.67
C ALA A 108 15.01 -7.77 4.04
N ASN A 109 15.04 -6.91 5.06
CA ASN A 109 16.17 -6.05 5.42
C ASN A 109 16.68 -5.22 4.24
N GLU A 110 15.78 -4.93 3.30
CA GLU A 110 15.97 -3.93 2.26
C GLU A 110 15.34 -2.63 2.77
N PRO A 111 15.79 -1.45 2.30
CA PRO A 111 15.02 -0.23 2.54
C PRO A 111 13.55 -0.43 2.12
N SER A 112 12.57 0.30 2.65
CA SER A 112 11.17 -0.19 2.65
C SER A 112 10.33 -0.10 1.33
N VAL A 113 10.92 -0.07 0.14
CA VAL A 113 10.39 0.42 -1.17
C VAL A 113 10.76 1.89 -1.33
N LEU A 114 12.05 2.22 -1.39
CA LEU A 114 12.92 2.21 -2.58
C LEU A 114 12.32 3.00 -3.75
N LEU A 115 12.72 4.22 -4.09
CA LEU A 115 13.65 5.20 -3.51
C LEU A 115 12.89 6.41 -2.91
N ARG A 116 11.55 6.35 -2.79
CA ARG A 116 10.69 7.55 -2.77
C ARG A 116 9.39 7.30 -1.99
N PRO A 117 9.46 7.19 -0.65
CA PRO A 117 8.28 6.94 0.19
C PRO A 117 7.20 8.01 0.01
N GLU A 118 7.59 9.24 -0.33
CA GLU A 118 6.65 10.34 -0.54
C GLU A 118 5.68 10.04 -1.68
N ILE A 119 6.14 9.49 -2.80
CA ILE A 119 5.26 9.20 -3.94
C ILE A 119 4.42 7.95 -3.72
N TYR A 120 4.98 6.97 -3.00
CA TYR A 120 4.26 5.76 -2.66
C TYR A 120 3.04 6.05 -1.77
N VAL A 121 3.25 6.82 -0.70
CA VAL A 121 2.18 7.21 0.23
C VAL A 121 1.22 8.19 -0.43
N THR A 122 1.72 9.18 -1.19
CA THR A 122 0.84 10.14 -1.87
C THR A 122 -0.01 9.47 -2.94
N ALA A 123 0.50 8.49 -3.71
CA ALA A 123 -0.32 7.73 -4.65
C ALA A 123 -1.49 7.01 -3.96
N ALA A 124 -1.23 6.42 -2.78
CA ALA A 124 -2.27 5.77 -1.98
C ALA A 124 -3.30 6.78 -1.45
N ILE A 125 -2.85 7.94 -0.95
CA ILE A 125 -3.73 9.02 -0.48
C ILE A 125 -4.57 9.58 -1.62
N VAL A 126 -3.99 9.81 -2.80
CA VAL A 126 -4.70 10.32 -3.98
C VAL A 126 -5.75 9.32 -4.43
N GLY A 127 -5.41 8.03 -4.57
CA GLY A 127 -6.39 7.01 -4.97
C GLY A 127 -7.53 6.85 -3.97
N ALA A 128 -7.20 6.82 -2.68
CA ALA A 128 -8.19 6.79 -1.61
C ALA A 128 -9.06 8.05 -1.63
N GLY A 129 -8.46 9.23 -1.79
CA GLY A 129 -9.12 10.53 -1.91
C GLY A 129 -10.12 10.58 -3.06
N VAL A 130 -9.68 10.20 -4.27
CA VAL A 130 -10.53 10.14 -5.48
C VAL A 130 -11.69 9.18 -5.27
N PHE A 131 -11.42 7.98 -4.73
CA PHE A 131 -12.48 7.05 -4.36
C PHE A 131 -13.47 7.67 -3.38
N THR A 132 -12.99 8.30 -2.30
CA THR A 132 -13.87 8.89 -1.28
C THR A 132 -14.71 10.02 -1.84
N ALA A 133 -14.14 10.90 -2.67
CA ALA A 133 -14.85 12.00 -3.31
C ALA A 133 -15.94 11.47 -4.26
N ALA A 134 -15.61 10.51 -5.12
CA ALA A 134 -16.57 9.89 -6.02
C ALA A 134 -17.70 9.16 -5.26
N ASN A 135 -17.38 8.53 -4.13
CA ASN A 135 -18.36 7.87 -3.29
C ASN A 135 -19.30 8.88 -2.59
N THR A 136 -18.79 10.06 -2.17
CA THR A 136 -19.63 11.11 -1.58
C THR A 136 -20.63 11.73 -2.56
N THR A 137 -20.31 11.73 -3.86
CA THR A 137 -21.22 12.18 -4.92
C THR A 137 -22.23 11.11 -5.36
N MET A 138 -22.41 10.04 -4.56
CA MET A 138 -23.30 8.89 -4.83
C MET A 138 -23.06 8.18 -6.17
N LEU A 139 -21.82 8.20 -6.69
CA LEU A 139 -21.51 7.35 -7.85
C LEU A 139 -21.57 5.86 -7.46
N PRO A 140 -21.91 4.97 -8.40
CA PRO A 140 -21.82 3.53 -8.19
C PRO A 140 -20.44 3.12 -7.68
N LEU A 141 -20.42 2.21 -6.70
CA LEU A 141 -19.19 1.75 -6.04
C LEU A 141 -18.11 1.29 -7.03
N TYR A 142 -18.50 0.59 -8.09
CA TYR A 142 -17.59 0.11 -9.13
C TYR A 142 -16.91 1.24 -9.90
N ILE A 143 -17.64 2.34 -10.17
CA ILE A 143 -17.10 3.51 -10.86
C ILE A 143 -16.16 4.26 -9.93
N SER A 144 -16.58 4.52 -8.69
CA SER A 144 -15.74 5.15 -7.67
C SER A 144 -14.44 4.37 -7.43
N ALA A 145 -14.54 3.03 -7.37
CA ALA A 145 -13.40 2.15 -7.23
C ALA A 145 -12.48 2.20 -8.45
N GLY A 146 -13.04 2.14 -9.66
CA GLY A 146 -12.28 2.26 -10.90
C GLY A 146 -11.51 3.58 -11.00
N LEU A 147 -12.16 4.70 -10.65
CA LEU A 147 -11.53 6.02 -10.62
C LEU A 147 -10.39 6.09 -9.58
N GLY A 148 -10.60 5.57 -8.37
CA GLY A 148 -9.58 5.56 -7.33
C GLY A 148 -8.36 4.71 -7.70
N VAL A 149 -8.59 3.51 -8.25
CA VAL A 149 -7.53 2.60 -8.73
C VAL A 149 -6.75 3.26 -9.86
N ALA A 150 -7.46 3.81 -10.85
CA ALA A 150 -6.84 4.49 -11.99
C ALA A 150 -6.00 5.69 -11.54
N ALA A 151 -6.49 6.49 -10.59
CA ALA A 151 -5.76 7.63 -10.05
C ALA A 151 -4.48 7.20 -9.30
N ALA A 152 -4.57 6.24 -8.38
CA ALA A 152 -3.39 5.72 -7.67
C ALA A 152 -2.37 5.11 -8.63
N PHE A 153 -2.83 4.30 -9.60
CA PHE A 153 -1.97 3.66 -10.57
C PHE A 153 -1.32 4.68 -11.52
N ALA A 154 -2.04 5.73 -11.93
CA ALA A 154 -1.49 6.80 -12.76
C ALA A 154 -0.38 7.58 -12.02
N VAL A 155 -0.60 7.92 -10.74
CA VAL A 155 0.41 8.61 -9.93
C VAL A 155 1.64 7.73 -9.72
N ARG A 156 1.43 6.47 -9.28
CA ARG A 156 2.55 5.56 -9.00
C ARG A 156 3.26 5.13 -10.28
N GLY A 157 2.52 4.70 -11.30
CA GLY A 157 3.06 4.31 -12.60
C GLY A 157 3.75 5.46 -13.34
N GLY A 158 3.18 6.67 -13.27
CA GLY A 158 3.82 7.88 -13.78
C GLY A 158 5.16 8.16 -13.10
N ALA A 159 5.22 8.04 -11.77
CA ALA A 159 6.47 8.21 -11.06
C ALA A 159 7.52 7.13 -11.37
N LEU A 160 7.10 5.89 -11.65
CA LEU A 160 7.98 4.81 -12.09
C LEU A 160 8.51 5.00 -13.52
N TRP A 161 7.72 5.62 -14.39
CA TRP A 161 8.10 5.83 -15.78
C TRP A 161 8.92 7.11 -15.98
N PHE A 162 8.49 8.22 -15.37
CA PHE A 162 9.13 9.54 -15.50
C PHE A 162 10.19 9.82 -14.43
N GLY A 163 10.28 8.98 -13.40
CA GLY A 163 11.24 9.19 -12.32
C GLY A 163 10.95 10.46 -11.51
N TRP A 164 9.70 10.73 -11.16
CA TRP A 164 9.33 11.84 -10.26
C TRP A 164 9.93 11.65 -8.86
N THR A 165 10.51 12.70 -8.27
CA THR A 165 11.03 12.75 -6.88
C THR A 165 10.44 13.93 -6.16
N PHE A 166 10.10 13.77 -4.88
CA PHE A 166 10.03 14.93 -3.98
C PHE A 166 11.45 15.30 -3.51
N PRO A 167 11.72 16.59 -3.25
CA PRO A 167 13.01 17.02 -2.71
C PRO A 167 13.18 16.50 -1.28
N THR A 168 14.29 15.81 -1.03
CA THR A 168 14.62 15.27 0.30
C THR A 168 15.01 16.40 1.26
N TYR A 169 14.46 16.37 2.47
CA TYR A 169 14.84 17.31 3.52
C TYR A 169 16.30 17.06 3.96
N HIS A 170 17.18 18.03 3.72
CA HIS A 170 18.56 17.98 4.19
C HIS A 170 18.62 18.59 5.59
N HIS A 171 18.88 17.75 6.61
CA HIS A 171 19.09 18.23 7.96
C HIS A 171 20.32 19.13 7.98
N LYS A 172 20.15 20.43 8.24
CA LYS A 172 21.29 21.31 8.50
C LYS A 172 21.91 20.88 9.84
N PRO A 173 23.24 20.70 9.94
CA PRO A 173 23.88 20.50 11.24
C PRO A 173 23.44 21.61 12.20
N GLY A 174 23.14 21.27 13.45
CA GLY A 174 22.88 22.28 14.48
C GLY A 174 24.05 23.24 14.57
N ARG A 175 23.79 24.54 14.78
CA ARG A 175 24.85 25.54 15.01
C ARG A 175 25.76 25.08 16.15
N HIS A 176 27.06 25.27 16.00
CA HIS A 176 27.99 24.93 17.07
C HIS A 176 27.72 25.90 18.24
N PRO A 177 27.83 25.47 19.51
CA PRO A 177 27.67 26.37 20.67
C PRO A 177 28.55 27.64 20.61
N ASP A 178 29.67 27.55 19.89
CA ASP A 178 30.63 28.64 19.69
C ASP A 178 30.16 29.70 18.67
N ASP A 179 29.14 29.40 17.85
CA ASP A 179 28.53 30.34 16.90
C ASP A 179 27.46 31.24 17.56
N VAL A 180 27.17 31.00 18.84
CA VAL A 180 26.08 31.65 19.61
C VAL A 180 26.60 32.53 20.76
N MET A 181 27.92 32.56 20.98
CA MET A 181 28.60 33.46 21.91
C MET A 181 29.31 34.58 21.17
#